data_AF-D8M9R1-F1
#
_entry.id   AF-D8M9R1-F1
#
_cell.length_a   1.000
_cell.length_b   1.000
_cell.length_c   1.000
_cell.angle_alpha   90.00
_cell.angle_beta   90.00
_cell.angle_gamma   90.00
#
_symmetry.space_group_name_H-M   'P 1'
#
loop_
_entity.id
_entity.type
_entity.pdbx_description
1 polymer ?
#
loop_
_entity_poly.entity_id
_entity_poly.type
_entity_poly.pdbx_seq_one_letter_code
_entity_poly.pdbx_strand_id
1 'polypeptide(L)'
;MRKVCVVFVILCISVFSLQKTERANQKCLLELIMIVKDEAASIQKTVLSVKGIVDRYCILDTGSTDNTTALIKEAFGTTPGSIYSEPFVDFATTRNRVMELAGKECQYTLMLSGDEYLRNGQKYPNHSSFHFP
;
A
#
# COMPACT_ATOMS: atom_id res chain seq x y z
N MET A 1 -8.08 -6.41 -49.23
CA MET A 1 -8.10 -6.83 -47.81
C MET A 1 -6.98 -6.13 -47.02
N ARG A 2 -7.17 -4.91 -46.51
CA ARG A 2 -6.19 -4.24 -45.58
C ARG A 2 -6.82 -3.25 -44.58
N LYS A 3 -8.15 -3.09 -44.53
CA LYS A 3 -8.80 -2.08 -43.68
C LYS A 3 -9.26 -2.58 -42.30
N VAL A 4 -9.22 -3.88 -42.03
CA VAL A 4 -9.74 -4.48 -40.77
C VAL A 4 -8.71 -4.47 -39.63
N CYS A 5 -7.41 -4.38 -39.93
CA CYS A 5 -6.35 -4.49 -38.90
C CYS A 5 -6.06 -3.17 -38.15
N VAL A 6 -6.12 -2.02 -38.83
CA VAL A 6 -5.77 -0.72 -38.24
C VAL A 6 -6.81 -0.26 -37.19
N VAL A 7 -8.09 -0.55 -37.42
CA VAL A 7 -9.17 -0.21 -36.47
C VAL A 7 -9.07 -1.01 -35.19
N PHE A 8 -8.73 -2.31 -35.26
CA PHE A 8 -8.56 -3.17 -34.08
C PHE A 8 -7.35 -2.75 -33.24
N VAL A 9 -6.23 -2.39 -33.87
CA VAL A 9 -5.02 -1.91 -33.18
C VAL A 9 -5.25 -0.57 -32.51
N ILE A 10 -5.91 0.39 -33.18
CA ILE A 10 -6.27 1.68 -32.57
C ILE A 10 -7.25 1.48 -31.42
N LEU A 11 -8.29 0.64 -31.59
CA LEU A 11 -9.25 0.34 -30.53
C LEU A 11 -8.56 -0.30 -29.31
N CYS A 12 -7.64 -1.25 -29.52
CA CYS A 12 -6.85 -1.82 -28.43
C CYS A 12 -5.94 -0.79 -27.75
N ILE A 13 -5.27 0.10 -28.49
CA ILE A 13 -4.44 1.17 -27.92
C ILE A 13 -5.31 2.16 -27.14
N SER A 14 -6.48 2.53 -27.66
CA SER A 14 -7.43 3.42 -26.99
C SER A 14 -8.02 2.79 -25.74
N VAL A 15 -8.40 1.51 -25.78
CA VAL A 15 -8.89 0.75 -24.61
C VAL A 15 -7.77 0.58 -23.57
N PHE A 16 -6.53 0.35 -23.99
CA PHE A 16 -5.38 0.24 -23.08
C PHE A 16 -5.03 1.59 -22.42
N SER A 17 -5.09 2.69 -23.18
CA SER A 17 -4.96 4.06 -22.66
C SER A 17 -6.11 4.42 -21.72
N LEU A 18 -7.35 4.06 -22.03
CA LEU A 18 -8.51 4.30 -21.16
C LEU A 18 -8.41 3.51 -19.85
N GLN A 19 -8.01 2.23 -19.88
CA GLN A 19 -7.76 1.43 -18.68
C GLN A 19 -6.61 1.97 -17.81
N LYS A 20 -5.61 2.62 -18.42
CA LYS A 20 -4.51 3.27 -17.70
C LYS A 20 -4.99 4.55 -17.01
N THR A 21 -5.86 5.32 -17.68
CA THR A 21 -6.46 6.55 -17.12
C THR A 21 -7.43 6.25 -15.97
N GLU A 22 -8.21 5.16 -16.03
CA GLU A 22 -9.09 4.77 -14.93
C GLU A 22 -8.34 4.28 -13.67
N ARG A 23 -7.22 3.56 -13.84
CA ARG A 23 -6.33 3.20 -12.72
C ARG A 23 -5.61 4.42 -12.14
N ALA A 24 -5.21 5.37 -12.99
CA ALA A 24 -4.53 6.59 -12.56
C ALA A 24 -5.45 7.59 -11.82
N ASN A 25 -6.77 7.45 -11.96
CA ASN A 25 -7.77 8.30 -11.29
C ASN A 25 -8.40 7.65 -10.05
N GLN A 26 -7.94 6.47 -9.64
CA GLN A 26 -8.30 5.90 -8.33
C GLN A 26 -7.52 6.63 -7.24
N LYS A 27 -8.17 7.58 -6.59
CA LYS A 27 -7.64 8.26 -5.41
C LYS A 27 -7.34 7.21 -4.33
N CYS A 28 -6.12 7.23 -3.78
CA CYS A 28 -5.74 6.26 -2.76
C CYS A 28 -6.72 6.31 -1.57
N LEU A 29 -7.26 5.16 -1.19
CA LEU A 29 -8.24 5.07 -0.12
C LEU A 29 -7.55 4.74 1.21
N LEU A 30 -6.75 3.67 1.24
CA LEU A 30 -6.22 3.12 2.49
C LEU A 30 -4.71 2.86 2.42
N GLU A 31 -3.96 3.47 3.33
CA GLU A 31 -2.54 3.22 3.53
C GLU A 31 -2.28 2.47 4.84
N LEU A 32 -1.39 1.48 4.79
CA LEU A 32 -0.83 0.90 6.01
C LEU A 32 0.33 1.77 6.52
N ILE A 33 0.31 2.11 7.81
CA ILE A 33 1.50 2.57 8.53
C ILE A 33 1.91 1.59 9.61
N MET A 34 3.22 1.47 9.84
CA MET A 34 3.76 0.68 10.94
C MET A 34 5.02 1.33 11.50
N ILE A 35 5.26 1.13 12.80
CA ILE A 35 6.58 1.27 13.40
C ILE A 35 7.05 -0.14 13.71
N VAL A 36 8.25 -0.51 13.27
CA VAL A 36 8.77 -1.88 13.44
C VAL A 36 10.17 -1.86 14.05
N LYS A 37 10.51 -2.96 14.73
CA LYS A 37 11.87 -3.30 15.14
C LYS A 37 11.97 -4.80 15.39
N ASP A 38 12.86 -5.47 14.68
CA ASP A 38 13.19 -6.89 14.90
C ASP A 38 11.94 -7.82 14.91
N GLU A 39 11.08 -7.66 13.90
CA GLU A 39 9.80 -8.36 13.72
C GLU A 39 9.88 -9.54 12.74
N ALA A 40 11.07 -10.08 12.44
CA ALA A 40 11.23 -11.10 11.40
C ALA A 40 10.34 -12.35 11.58
N ALA A 41 9.99 -12.70 12.81
CA ALA A 41 9.19 -13.88 13.13
C ALA A 41 7.68 -13.73 12.79
N SER A 42 7.18 -12.50 12.77
CA SER A 42 5.75 -12.16 12.70
C SER A 42 5.41 -11.41 11.41
N ILE A 43 6.31 -10.56 10.93
CA ILE A 43 6.02 -9.50 9.97
C ILE A 43 5.47 -9.99 8.64
N GLN A 44 5.91 -11.16 8.15
CA GLN A 44 5.37 -11.72 6.92
C GLN A 44 3.88 -12.03 7.04
N LYS A 45 3.42 -12.58 8.17
CA LYS A 45 1.99 -12.88 8.39
C LYS A 45 1.18 -11.60 8.43
N THR A 46 1.68 -10.59 9.13
CA THR A 46 1.11 -9.25 9.22
C THR A 46 0.95 -8.63 7.84
N VAL A 47 2.04 -8.52 7.07
CA VAL A 47 2.03 -7.93 5.72
C VAL A 47 1.12 -8.71 4.78
N LEU A 48 1.18 -10.05 4.78
CA LEU A 48 0.32 -10.88 3.93
C LEU A 48 -1.18 -10.72 4.27
N SER A 49 -1.52 -10.44 5.53
CA SER A 49 -2.91 -10.25 5.94
C SER A 49 -3.56 -8.98 5.38
N VAL A 50 -2.75 -7.98 5.00
CA VAL A 50 -3.19 -6.69 4.47
C VAL A 50 -2.82 -6.48 3.01
N LYS A 51 -1.93 -7.32 2.45
CA LYS A 51 -1.53 -7.27 1.03
C LYS A 51 -2.75 -7.41 0.13
N GLY A 52 -2.90 -6.46 -0.79
CA GLY A 52 -4.03 -6.43 -1.72
C GLY A 52 -5.31 -5.83 -1.13
N ILE A 53 -5.34 -5.50 0.17
CA ILE A 53 -6.41 -4.74 0.82
C ILE A 53 -6.02 -3.26 0.87
N VAL A 54 -4.80 -2.96 1.32
CA VAL A 54 -4.26 -1.61 1.31
C VAL A 54 -3.78 -1.22 -0.09
N ASP A 55 -3.86 0.06 -0.40
CA ASP A 55 -3.42 0.60 -1.69
C ASP A 55 -1.92 0.88 -1.70
N ARG A 56 -1.37 1.27 -0.55
CA ARG A 56 0.06 1.53 -0.33
C ARG A 56 0.48 1.27 1.12
N TYR A 57 1.78 1.39 1.40
CA TYR A 57 2.31 1.31 2.77
C TYR A 57 3.43 2.35 3.04
N CYS A 58 3.55 2.77 4.28
CA CYS A 58 4.66 3.57 4.79
C CYS A 58 5.10 3.02 6.15
N ILE A 59 6.33 2.48 6.22
CA ILE A 59 6.83 1.81 7.41
C ILE A 59 8.04 2.56 7.95
N LEU A 60 8.08 2.76 9.26
CA LEU A 60 9.23 3.31 9.97
C LEU A 60 9.91 2.19 10.76
N ASP A 61 11.06 1.75 10.28
CA ASP A 61 11.93 0.82 10.99
C ASP A 61 12.80 1.60 11.99
N THR A 62 12.78 1.17 13.26
CA THR A 62 13.46 1.87 14.36
C THR A 62 14.83 1.30 14.70
N GLY A 63 15.47 0.69 13.70
CA GLY A 63 16.78 0.07 13.79
C GLY A 63 16.69 -1.43 14.03
N SER A 64 15.97 -2.13 13.15
CA SER A 64 16.05 -3.59 13.08
C SER A 64 17.48 -4.03 12.74
N THR A 65 17.91 -5.10 13.37
CA THR A 65 19.19 -5.79 13.15
C THR A 65 19.01 -7.16 12.49
N ASP A 66 17.77 -7.61 12.38
CA ASP A 66 17.37 -8.80 11.64
C ASP A 66 16.93 -8.47 10.19
N ASN A 67 16.32 -9.43 9.51
CA ASN A 67 15.85 -9.29 8.13
C ASN A 67 14.43 -8.70 7.99
N THR A 68 13.87 -8.07 9.02
CA THR A 68 12.50 -7.50 9.03
C THR A 68 12.19 -6.67 7.79
N THR A 69 13.03 -5.70 7.46
CA THR A 69 12.78 -4.79 6.32
C THR A 69 12.85 -5.49 4.97
N ALA A 70 13.69 -6.53 4.83
CA ALA A 70 13.77 -7.33 3.63
C ALA A 70 12.51 -8.18 3.45
N LEU A 71 12.04 -8.82 4.53
CA LEU A 71 10.81 -9.62 4.54
C LEU A 71 9.57 -8.78 4.21
N ILE A 72 9.51 -7.54 4.70
CA ILE A 72 8.43 -6.59 4.36
C ILE A 72 8.41 -6.31 2.86
N LYS A 73 9.57 -5.94 2.27
CA LYS A 73 9.68 -5.61 0.84
C LYS A 73 9.30 -6.81 -0.03
N GLU A 74 9.80 -7.99 0.31
CA GLU A 74 9.47 -9.23 -0.38
C GLU A 74 7.96 -9.52 -0.31
N ALA A 75 7.38 -9.44 0.90
CA ALA A 75 5.98 -9.73 1.11
C ALA A 75 5.06 -8.75 0.36
N PHE A 76 5.36 -7.44 0.35
CA PHE A 76 4.58 -6.47 -0.43
C PHE A 76 4.78 -6.60 -1.94
N GLY A 77 5.98 -6.95 -2.40
CA GLY A 77 6.29 -7.12 -3.82
C GLY A 77 6.08 -5.81 -4.61
N THR A 78 5.03 -5.77 -5.44
CA THR A 78 4.73 -4.61 -6.30
C THR A 78 3.76 -3.60 -5.67
N THR A 79 3.29 -3.83 -4.44
CA THR A 79 2.49 -2.82 -3.73
C THR A 79 3.33 -1.56 -3.54
N PRO A 80 2.85 -0.37 -3.92
CA PRO A 80 3.61 0.86 -3.76
C PRO A 80 3.81 1.19 -2.27
N GLY A 81 4.98 1.68 -1.91
CA GLY A 81 5.25 2.08 -0.54
C GLY A 81 6.71 2.31 -0.24
N SER A 82 6.97 2.79 0.98
CA SER A 82 8.30 3.17 1.44
C SER A 82 8.59 2.56 2.81
N ILE A 83 9.87 2.25 3.03
CA ILE A 83 10.39 1.91 4.36
C ILE A 83 11.47 2.94 4.69
N TYR A 84 11.27 3.64 5.80
CA TYR A 84 12.20 4.60 6.37
C TYR A 84 12.93 3.96 7.56
N SER A 85 14.13 4.45 7.86
CA SER A 85 14.89 4.01 9.03
C SER A 85 15.28 5.25 9.84
N GLU A 86 14.77 5.36 11.06
CA GLU A 86 15.10 6.44 12.00
C GLU A 86 15.13 5.88 13.43
N PRO A 87 15.92 6.44 14.37
CA PRO A 87 15.95 5.96 15.75
C PRO A 87 14.58 6.01 16.45
N PHE A 88 14.31 5.03 17.31
CA PHE A 88 13.17 5.12 18.24
C PHE A 88 13.39 6.27 19.24
N VAL A 89 12.35 7.07 19.48
CA VAL A 89 12.35 8.14 20.49
C VAL A 89 11.40 7.75 21.63
N ASP A 90 10.12 7.72 21.30
CA ASP A 90 9.03 7.24 22.14
C ASP A 90 7.83 6.90 21.25
N PHE A 91 6.80 6.22 21.78
CA PHE A 91 5.66 5.79 20.99
C PHE A 91 4.88 6.93 20.34
N ALA A 92 4.68 8.05 21.03
CA ALA A 92 3.88 9.15 20.52
C ALA A 92 4.64 9.89 19.41
N THR A 93 5.90 10.22 19.66
CA THR A 93 6.79 10.91 18.72
C THR A 93 7.03 10.06 17.47
N THR A 94 7.40 8.79 17.62
CA THR A 94 7.68 7.91 16.48
C THR A 94 6.41 7.59 15.68
N ARG A 95 5.23 7.51 16.32
CA ARG A 95 3.95 7.39 15.62
C ARG A 95 3.61 8.62 14.79
N ASN A 96 3.74 9.80 15.39
CA ASN A 96 3.51 11.04 14.65
C ASN A 96 4.48 11.15 13.48
N ARG A 97 5.73 10.70 13.69
CA ARG A 97 6.76 10.69 12.64
C ARG A 97 6.39 9.82 11.45
N VAL A 98 5.93 8.57 11.66
CA VAL A 98 5.51 7.73 10.53
C VAL A 98 4.26 8.28 9.83
N MET A 99 3.36 8.94 10.56
CA MET A 99 2.20 9.62 9.95
C MET A 99 2.61 10.82 9.10
N GLU A 100 3.60 11.60 9.54
CA GLU A 100 4.18 12.69 8.74
C GLU A 100 4.83 12.17 7.45
N LEU A 101 5.58 11.08 7.56
CA LEU A 101 6.23 10.42 6.42
C LEU A 101 5.21 9.87 5.41
N ALA A 102 4.10 9.30 5.88
CA ALA A 102 3.01 8.82 5.04
C ALA A 102 2.29 9.96 4.30
N GLY A 103 2.16 11.12 4.95
CA GLY A 103 1.57 12.32 4.37
C GLY A 103 0.05 12.23 4.26
N LYS A 104 -0.49 12.74 3.14
CA LYS A 104 -1.95 12.81 2.88
C LYS A 104 -2.32 12.21 1.53
N GLU A 105 -1.52 11.26 1.03
CA GLU A 105 -1.77 10.62 -0.26
C GLU A 105 -3.06 9.79 -0.26
N CYS A 106 -3.37 9.15 0.86
CA CYS A 106 -4.56 8.33 1.04
C CYS A 106 -5.57 8.99 1.97
N GLN A 107 -6.85 8.63 1.81
CA GLN A 107 -7.93 9.18 2.62
C GLN A 107 -7.90 8.66 4.07
N TYR A 108 -7.50 7.40 4.24
CA TYR A 108 -7.43 6.72 5.52
C TYR A 108 -6.08 6.07 5.73
N THR A 109 -5.70 5.99 7.00
CA THR A 109 -4.49 5.32 7.44
C THR A 109 -4.86 4.23 8.45
N LEU A 110 -4.41 3.01 8.19
CA LEU A 110 -4.49 1.88 9.11
C LEU A 110 -3.13 1.74 9.78
N MET A 111 -3.10 1.78 11.12
CA MET A 111 -1.89 1.51 11.88
C MET A 111 -1.97 0.11 12.50
N LEU A 112 -0.95 -0.71 12.26
CA LEU A 112 -0.77 -2.02 12.89
C LEU A 112 0.63 -2.13 13.50
N SER A 113 0.77 -2.94 14.55
CA SER A 113 2.08 -3.42 15.03
C SER A 113 2.64 -4.54 14.13
N GLY A 114 3.91 -4.88 14.32
CA GLY A 114 4.60 -5.94 13.55
C GLY A 114 3.98 -7.33 13.68
N ASP A 115 3.21 -7.57 14.74
CA ASP A 115 2.61 -8.84 15.13
C ASP A 115 1.07 -8.88 15.07
N GLU A 116 0.44 -7.79 14.67
CA GLU A 116 -1.00 -7.72 14.43
C GLU A 116 -1.35 -8.12 12.99
N TYR A 117 -2.45 -8.86 12.81
CA TYR A 117 -2.90 -9.27 11.48
C TYR A 117 -4.40 -9.09 11.30
N LEU A 118 -4.78 -8.66 10.11
CA LEU A 118 -6.17 -8.48 9.73
C LEU A 118 -6.82 -9.84 9.44
N ARG A 119 -7.98 -10.09 10.06
CA ARG A 119 -8.79 -11.29 9.78
C ARG A 119 -10.02 -10.92 8.96
N ASN A 120 -10.31 -11.73 7.95
CA ASN A 120 -11.48 -11.59 7.08
C ASN A 120 -11.58 -10.20 6.40
N GLY A 121 -10.44 -9.54 6.19
CA GLY A 121 -10.38 -8.26 5.50
C GLY A 121 -10.64 -8.44 4.00
N GLN A 122 -11.33 -7.47 3.41
CA GLN A 122 -11.58 -7.43 1.97
C GLN A 122 -11.24 -6.04 1.45
N LYS A 123 -10.69 -5.97 0.24
CA LYS A 123 -10.47 -4.69 -0.42
C LYS A 123 -11.81 -3.99 -0.62
N TYR A 124 -11.89 -2.75 -0.17
CA TYR A 124 -13.09 -1.96 -0.36
C TYR A 124 -13.30 -1.70 -1.87
N PRO A 125 -14.51 -1.96 -2.41
CA PRO A 125 -14.80 -1.68 -3.81
C PRO A 125 -14.79 -0.16 -4.04
N ASN A 126 -14.06 0.26 -5.08
CA ASN A 126 -13.72 1.63 -5.48
C ASN A 126 -14.65 2.79 -5.02
N HIS A 127 -14.02 3.93 -4.72
CA HIS A 127 -14.61 5.17 -4.16
C HIS A 127 -15.85 5.73 -4.90
N SER A 128 -16.07 5.38 -6.17
CA SER A 128 -17.15 5.91 -7.00
C SER A 128 -18.57 5.56 -6.54
N SER A 129 -18.74 4.60 -5.62
CA SER A 129 -20.05 4.21 -5.10
C SER A 129 -20.49 4.95 -3.83
N PHE A 130 -19.66 5.82 -3.26
CA PHE A 130 -20.01 6.57 -2.04
C PHE A 130 -20.52 7.98 -2.38
N HIS A 131 -21.85 8.12 -2.51
CA HIS A 131 -22.52 9.39 -2.24
C HIS A 131 -22.87 9.38 -0.75
N PHE A 132 -22.16 10.17 0.05
CA PHE A 132 -22.66 10.51 1.38
C PHE A 132 -23.89 11.42 1.20
N PRO A 133 -24.99 11.21 1.95
CA PRO A 133 -26.10 12.15 2.00
C PRO A 133 -25.69 13.51 2.57
#